data_AF-A0A0P8WJ77-F1
#
_entry.id   AF-A0A0P8WJ77-F1
#
_cell.length_a   1.000
_cell.length_b   1.000
_cell.length_c   1.000
_cell.angle_alpha   90.00
_cell.angle_beta   90.00
_cell.angle_gamma   90.00
#
_symmetry.space_group_name_H-M   'P 1'
#
loop_
_entity.id
_entity.type
_entity.pdbx_description
1 polymer ?
#
loop_
_entity_poly.entity_id
_entity_poly.type
_entity_poly.pdbx_seq_one_letter_code
_entity_poly.pdbx_strand_id
1 'polypeptide(L)'
;MQQINNPHVDKEKEQRAIWMLPGYKPCIWAARRLKREVIILSELHYIENYKDILTQIKIHQLIIENAKIEQKYYLKQFHSSGPGDISSITIDGMPKSNFVSLPFDKIIENLNRLDNMLFIEEGILNQLHRTKEELDMRISSLEGIHFKVAWMKIIENKSLQQIADELGYSLDWIKRISAEISNR
;
A
#
# COMPACT_ATOMS: atom_id res chain seq x y z
N MET A 1 -4.84 -24.48 1.53
CA MET A 1 -4.44 -23.56 0.45
C MET A 1 -5.70 -23.02 -0.20
N GLN A 2 -6.11 -21.81 0.15
CA GLN A 2 -7.24 -21.15 -0.52
C GLN A 2 -6.76 -20.71 -1.90
N GLN A 3 -7.41 -21.19 -2.95
CA GLN A 3 -7.18 -20.68 -4.30
C GLN A 3 -7.63 -19.22 -4.31
N ILE A 4 -6.70 -18.31 -4.58
CA ILE A 4 -7.01 -16.90 -4.82
C ILE A 4 -7.80 -16.89 -6.13
N ASN A 5 -9.13 -16.71 -6.05
CA ASN A 5 -9.98 -16.48 -7.22
C ASN A 5 -9.45 -15.22 -7.91
N ASN A 6 -8.72 -15.41 -9.01
CA ASN A 6 -8.23 -14.32 -9.82
C ASN A 6 -9.34 -13.99 -10.84
N PRO A 7 -10.09 -12.88 -10.67
CA PRO A 7 -11.21 -12.53 -11.54
C PRO A 7 -10.79 -12.32 -13.02
N HIS A 8 -9.49 -12.18 -13.28
CA HIS A 8 -8.90 -12.13 -14.61
C HIS A 8 -9.04 -13.46 -15.38
N VAL A 9 -8.84 -14.59 -14.70
CA VAL A 9 -8.86 -15.93 -15.30
C VAL A 9 -10.29 -16.37 -15.64
N ASP A 10 -11.27 -15.95 -14.84
CA ASP A 10 -12.66 -16.34 -15.03
C ASP A 10 -13.34 -15.57 -16.17
N LYS A 11 -13.04 -14.26 -16.31
CA LYS A 11 -13.53 -13.46 -17.46
C LYS A 11 -12.94 -13.95 -18.79
N GLU A 12 -11.69 -14.40 -18.83
CA GLU A 12 -11.11 -15.00 -20.05
C GLU A 12 -11.77 -16.34 -20.41
N LYS A 13 -12.11 -17.17 -19.43
CA LYS A 13 -12.78 -18.47 -19.66
C LYS A 13 -14.22 -18.28 -20.17
N GLU A 14 -14.97 -17.37 -19.57
CA GLU A 14 -16.33 -17.02 -20.01
C GLU A 14 -16.31 -16.45 -21.43
N GLN A 15 -15.36 -15.58 -21.74
CA GLN A 15 -15.22 -15.04 -23.08
C GLN A 15 -14.81 -16.11 -24.09
N ARG A 16 -13.89 -17.03 -23.76
CA ARG A 16 -13.57 -18.16 -24.64
C ARG A 16 -14.77 -19.06 -24.94
N ALA A 17 -15.67 -19.25 -23.98
CA ALA A 17 -16.89 -20.04 -24.16
C ALA A 17 -17.85 -19.43 -25.20
N ILE A 18 -17.96 -18.09 -25.23
CA ILE A 18 -18.80 -17.36 -26.22
C ILE A 18 -18.27 -17.55 -27.65
N TRP A 19 -16.95 -17.72 -27.83
CA TRP A 19 -16.30 -17.87 -29.13
C TRP A 19 -16.34 -19.30 -29.67
N MET A 20 -16.74 -20.28 -28.85
CA MET A 20 -16.94 -21.67 -29.26
C MET A 20 -18.39 -21.96 -29.70
N LEU A 21 -19.30 -20.99 -29.63
CA LEU A 21 -20.66 -21.17 -30.13
C LEU A 21 -20.66 -21.33 -31.66
N PRO A 22 -21.22 -22.43 -32.19
CA PRO A 22 -21.21 -22.69 -33.62
C PRO A 22 -22.02 -21.60 -34.36
N GLY A 23 -21.35 -20.86 -35.24
CA GLY A 23 -21.95 -19.80 -36.06
C GLY A 23 -21.46 -18.38 -35.80
N TYR A 24 -20.71 -18.13 -34.72
CA TYR A 24 -20.17 -16.80 -34.43
C TYR A 24 -18.79 -16.60 -35.07
N LYS A 25 -18.73 -15.88 -36.20
CA LYS A 25 -17.48 -15.32 -36.74
C LYS A 25 -17.36 -13.87 -36.26
N PRO A 26 -16.65 -13.58 -35.17
CA PRO A 26 -16.45 -12.22 -34.74
C PRO A 26 -15.74 -11.47 -35.86
N CYS A 27 -16.38 -10.41 -36.35
CA CYS A 27 -15.77 -9.51 -37.32
C CYS A 27 -14.47 -8.96 -36.72
N ILE A 28 -13.43 -8.85 -37.55
CA ILE A 28 -12.05 -8.51 -37.14
C ILE A 28 -11.99 -7.23 -36.27
N TRP A 29 -12.93 -6.31 -36.49
CA TRP A 29 -13.13 -5.10 -35.70
C TRP A 29 -13.52 -5.37 -34.23
N ALA A 30 -14.45 -6.28 -33.97
CA ALA A 30 -14.87 -6.66 -32.62
C ALA A 30 -13.72 -7.35 -31.86
N ALA A 31 -12.99 -8.25 -32.54
CA ALA A 31 -11.83 -8.94 -31.97
C ALA A 31 -10.70 -7.98 -31.57
N ARG A 32 -10.39 -6.98 -32.42
CA ARG A 32 -9.37 -5.96 -32.12
C ARG A 32 -9.78 -5.05 -30.96
N ARG A 33 -11.07 -4.70 -30.86
CA ARG A 33 -11.59 -3.89 -29.75
C ARG A 33 -11.44 -4.62 -28.42
N LEU A 34 -11.88 -5.88 -28.34
CA LEU A 34 -11.78 -6.68 -27.11
C LEU A 34 -10.32 -6.87 -26.66
N LYS A 35 -9.40 -7.13 -27.59
CA LYS A 35 -7.97 -7.20 -27.26
C LYS A 35 -7.43 -5.90 -26.64
N ARG A 36 -7.79 -4.74 -27.19
CA ARG A 36 -7.41 -3.44 -26.60
C ARG A 36 -8.00 -3.25 -25.21
N GLU A 37 -9.26 -3.64 -25.02
CA GLU A 37 -9.96 -3.48 -23.74
C GLU A 37 -9.35 -4.35 -22.65
N VAL A 38 -8.97 -5.60 -22.96
CA VAL A 38 -8.29 -6.49 -22.01
C VAL A 38 -6.93 -5.93 -21.59
N ILE A 39 -6.18 -5.32 -22.52
CA ILE A 39 -4.88 -4.70 -22.22
C ILE A 39 -5.05 -3.49 -21.30
N ILE A 40 -6.03 -2.61 -21.57
CA ILE A 40 -6.28 -1.43 -20.74
C ILE A 40 -6.68 -1.84 -19.30
N LEU A 41 -7.47 -2.91 -19.16
CA LEU A 41 -7.89 -3.42 -17.84
C LEU A 41 -6.72 -3.97 -17.03
N SER A 42 -5.82 -4.73 -17.66
CA SER A 42 -4.65 -5.24 -16.96
C SER A 42 -3.72 -4.11 -16.53
N GLU A 43 -3.51 -3.11 -17.40
CA GLU A 43 -2.72 -1.90 -17.11
C GLU A 43 -3.27 -1.11 -15.92
N LEU A 44 -4.59 -0.89 -15.86
CA LEU A 44 -5.22 -0.14 -14.78
C LEU A 44 -5.05 -0.84 -13.42
N HIS A 45 -5.23 -2.16 -13.39
CA HIS A 45 -5.05 -2.95 -12.18
C HIS A 45 -3.65 -2.83 -11.58
N TYR A 46 -2.61 -2.71 -12.43
CA TYR A 46 -1.24 -2.48 -11.95
C TYR A 46 -1.08 -1.12 -11.27
N ILE A 47 -1.75 -0.07 -11.76
CA ILE A 47 -1.69 1.28 -11.15
C ILE A 47 -2.35 1.29 -9.78
N GLU A 48 -3.53 0.68 -9.66
CA GLU A 48 -4.25 0.58 -8.38
C GLU A 48 -3.42 -0.19 -7.35
N ASN A 49 -2.91 -1.36 -7.74
CA ASN A 49 -2.07 -2.16 -6.86
C ASN A 49 -0.78 -1.43 -6.44
N TYR A 50 -0.19 -0.64 -7.35
CA TYR A 50 0.97 0.18 -7.03
C TYR A 50 0.65 1.25 -5.97
N LYS A 51 -0.50 1.93 -6.10
CA LYS A 51 -0.97 2.89 -5.09
C LYS A 51 -1.20 2.24 -3.73
N ASP A 52 -1.79 1.04 -3.72
CA ASP A 52 -2.03 0.28 -2.50
C ASP A 52 -0.71 -0.10 -1.83
N ILE A 53 0.28 -0.57 -2.58
CA ILE A 53 1.62 -0.88 -2.06
C ILE A 53 2.31 0.36 -1.49
N LEU A 54 2.25 1.51 -2.18
CA LEU A 54 2.81 2.76 -1.66
C LEU A 54 2.14 3.16 -0.33
N THR A 55 0.83 2.97 -0.23
CA THR A 55 0.08 3.25 0.99
C THR A 55 0.46 2.30 2.11
N GLN A 56 0.60 1.01 1.82
CA GLN A 56 1.04 -0.01 2.78
C GLN A 56 2.45 0.28 3.29
N ILE A 57 3.40 0.61 2.40
CA ILE A 57 4.78 1.01 2.79
C ILE A 57 4.72 2.15 3.81
N LYS A 58 3.91 3.18 3.55
CA LYS A 58 3.75 4.32 4.45
C LYS A 58 3.18 3.90 5.81
N ILE A 59 2.20 3.01 5.83
CA ILE A 59 1.60 2.49 7.07
C ILE A 59 2.65 1.74 7.89
N HIS A 60 3.38 0.81 7.28
CA HIS A 60 4.40 0.02 7.97
C HIS A 60 5.56 0.89 8.49
N GLN A 61 5.97 1.92 7.75
CA GLN A 61 6.93 2.91 8.25
C GLN A 61 6.45 3.60 9.51
N LEU A 62 5.19 4.05 9.55
CA LEU A 62 4.59 4.67 10.74
C LEU A 62 4.50 3.71 11.93
N ILE A 63 4.19 2.44 11.68
CA ILE A 63 4.16 1.40 12.73
C ILE A 63 5.55 1.24 13.34
N ILE A 64 6.60 1.14 12.52
CA ILE A 64 7.99 1.03 12.98
C ILE A 64 8.41 2.27 13.78
N GLU A 65 8.06 3.47 13.32
CA GLU A 65 8.36 4.71 14.04
C GLU A 65 7.68 4.76 15.41
N ASN A 66 6.39 4.41 15.48
CA ASN A 66 5.65 4.34 16.73
C ASN A 66 6.25 3.30 17.69
N ALA A 67 6.61 2.13 17.18
CA ALA A 67 7.25 1.08 17.97
C ALA A 67 8.59 1.54 18.56
N LYS A 68 9.40 2.30 17.80
CA LYS A 68 10.66 2.89 18.28
C LYS A 68 10.42 3.95 19.36
N ILE A 69 9.36 4.74 19.23
CA ILE A 69 8.97 5.73 20.26
C ILE A 69 8.58 5.00 21.56
N GLU A 70 7.78 3.93 21.47
CA GLU A 70 7.40 3.11 22.62
C GLU A 70 8.61 2.44 23.27
N GLN A 71 9.52 1.88 22.48
CA GLN A 71 10.76 1.27 22.98
C GLN A 71 11.57 2.29 23.78
N LYS A 72 11.73 3.51 23.25
CA LYS A 72 12.42 4.62 23.94
C LYS A 72 11.73 5.01 25.25
N TYR A 73 10.40 4.94 25.30
CA TYR A 73 9.64 5.18 26.53
C TYR A 73 9.94 4.11 27.59
N TYR A 74 9.89 2.83 27.23
CA TYR A 74 10.19 1.74 28.16
C TYR A 74 11.65 1.76 28.62
N LEU A 75 12.60 2.11 27.76
CA LEU A 75 14.01 2.30 28.16
C LEU A 75 14.18 3.43 29.17
N LYS A 76 13.50 4.56 29.00
CA LYS A 76 13.52 5.65 29.99
C LYS A 76 12.98 5.19 31.34
N GLN A 77 11.90 4.41 31.34
CA GLN A 77 11.37 3.82 32.57
C GLN A 77 12.36 2.85 33.19
N PHE A 78 12.95 1.95 32.41
CA PHE A 78 13.96 1.00 32.86
C PHE A 78 15.11 1.68 33.61
N HIS A 79 15.66 2.77 33.06
CA HIS A 79 16.72 3.53 33.71
C HIS A 79 16.24 4.32 34.94
N SER A 80 14.97 4.73 34.98
CA SER A 80 14.39 5.47 36.11
C SER A 80 13.96 4.56 37.27
N SER A 81 13.69 3.28 36.99
CA SER A 81 13.26 2.27 37.96
C SER A 81 14.41 1.50 38.62
N GLY A 82 15.67 1.91 38.38
CA GLY A 82 16.83 1.36 39.07
C GLY A 82 16.85 1.70 40.57
N PRO A 83 17.57 0.94 41.41
CA PRO A 83 17.72 1.29 42.83
C PRO A 83 18.39 2.66 42.94
N GLY A 84 17.65 3.64 43.47
CA GLY A 84 18.19 4.94 43.79
C GLY A 84 19.12 4.89 45.01
N ASP A 85 20.02 5.87 45.11
CA ASP A 85 20.77 6.10 46.35
C ASP A 85 19.78 6.27 47.51
N ILE A 86 20.05 5.57 48.62
CA ILE A 86 19.21 5.62 49.82
C ILE A 86 19.32 7.03 50.42
N SER A 87 18.42 7.93 50.02
CA SER A 87 18.29 9.25 50.64
C SER A 87 17.58 9.10 51.99
N SER A 88 18.07 9.80 53.02
CA SER A 88 17.40 9.88 54.33
C SER A 88 15.94 10.30 54.17
N ILE A 89 15.03 9.55 54.81
CA ILE A 89 13.58 9.84 54.77
C ILE A 89 13.31 11.12 55.57
N THR A 90 13.20 12.26 54.89
CA THR A 90 12.60 13.47 55.46
C THR A 90 11.08 13.29 55.48
N ILE A 91 10.52 13.13 56.68
CA ILE A 91 9.07 13.06 56.95
C ILE A 91 8.53 14.49 56.97
N ASP A 92 8.47 15.15 55.81
CA ASP A 92 7.76 16.42 55.71
C ASP A 92 7.16 16.60 54.31
N GLY A 93 5.84 16.70 54.24
CA GLY A 93 5.09 16.95 53.01
C GLY A 93 4.23 15.79 52.50
N MET A 94 2.99 16.12 52.11
CA MET A 94 1.93 15.27 51.54
C MET A 94 2.42 14.13 50.63
N PRO A 95 1.68 13.00 50.58
CA PRO A 95 2.00 11.90 49.66
C PRO A 95 1.92 12.41 48.22
N LYS A 96 3.07 12.67 47.61
CA LYS A 96 3.18 12.84 46.16
C LYS A 96 2.65 11.54 45.56
N SER A 97 1.65 11.59 44.69
CA SER A 97 1.08 10.39 44.09
C SER A 97 2.22 9.59 43.49
N ASN A 98 2.51 8.42 44.07
CA ASN A 98 3.59 7.58 43.62
C ASN A 98 3.34 7.25 42.16
N PHE A 99 4.26 7.65 41.29
CA PHE A 99 4.33 7.17 39.92
C PHE A 99 4.34 5.64 40.04
N VAL A 100 3.27 4.97 39.61
CA VAL A 100 3.24 3.50 39.62
C VAL A 100 4.23 3.07 38.56
N SER A 101 5.48 2.89 38.98
CA SER A 101 6.52 2.31 38.17
C SER A 101 6.04 0.92 37.77
N LEU A 102 6.02 0.65 36.46
CA LEU A 102 5.82 -0.71 35.99
C LEU A 102 6.89 -1.61 36.63
N PRO A 103 6.55 -2.85 37.03
CA PRO A 103 7.53 -3.78 37.54
C PRO A 103 8.53 -4.10 36.42
N PHE A 104 9.79 -4.27 36.82
CA PHE A 104 10.91 -4.45 35.91
C PHE A 104 10.69 -5.60 34.90
N ASP A 105 10.14 -6.72 35.36
CA ASP A 105 9.83 -7.88 34.52
C ASP A 105 8.88 -7.54 33.37
N LYS A 106 7.86 -6.70 33.63
CA LYS A 106 6.91 -6.25 32.61
C LYS A 106 7.54 -5.32 31.60
N ILE A 107 8.52 -4.50 32.02
CA ILE A 107 9.25 -3.63 31.11
C ILE A 107 10.08 -4.48 30.13
N ILE A 108 10.78 -5.49 30.62
CA ILE A 108 11.56 -6.42 29.77
C ILE A 108 10.65 -7.21 28.83
N GLU A 109 9.53 -7.74 29.33
CA GLU A 109 8.54 -8.46 28.51
C GLU A 109 8.04 -7.58 27.35
N ASN A 110 7.70 -6.32 27.64
CA ASN A 110 7.25 -5.37 26.62
C ASN A 110 8.35 -5.01 25.62
N LEU A 111 9.60 -4.81 26.07
CA LEU A 111 10.73 -4.56 25.17
C LEU A 111 10.94 -5.72 24.21
N ASN A 112 10.99 -6.96 24.71
CA ASN A 112 11.12 -8.15 23.88
C ASN A 112 9.96 -8.29 22.88
N ARG A 113 8.72 -7.96 23.30
CA ARG A 113 7.56 -7.94 22.41
C ARG A 113 7.72 -6.91 21.29
N LEU A 114 8.19 -5.71 21.61
CA LEU A 114 8.44 -4.65 20.64
C LEU A 114 9.57 -5.00 19.67
N ASP A 115 10.65 -5.62 20.14
CA ASP A 115 11.77 -6.06 19.29
C ASP A 115 11.32 -7.12 18.28
N ASN A 116 10.53 -8.10 18.72
CA ASN A 116 9.94 -9.10 17.83
C ASN A 116 9.00 -8.46 16.80
N MET A 117 8.18 -7.49 17.24
CA MET A 117 7.29 -6.76 16.34
C MET A 117 8.09 -5.98 15.29
N LEU A 118 9.13 -5.24 15.71
CA LEU A 118 10.02 -4.50 14.81
C LEU A 118 10.66 -5.42 13.77
N PHE A 119 11.16 -6.58 14.20
CA PHE A 119 11.75 -7.57 13.29
C PHE A 119 10.76 -8.04 12.21
N ILE A 120 9.50 -8.32 12.60
CA ILE A 120 8.45 -8.75 11.67
C ILE A 120 8.10 -7.60 10.70
N GLU A 121 7.87 -6.41 11.23
CA GLU A 121 7.47 -5.23 10.45
C GLU A 121 8.56 -4.81 9.45
N GLU A 122 9.83 -4.85 9.84
CA GLU A 122 10.96 -4.63 8.93
C GLU A 122 11.04 -5.70 7.84
N GLY A 123 10.73 -6.96 8.17
CA GLY A 123 10.60 -8.05 7.21
C GLY A 123 9.50 -7.81 6.17
N ILE A 124 8.31 -7.37 6.61
CA ILE A 124 7.18 -7.04 5.74
C ILE A 124 7.53 -5.83 4.85
N LEU A 125 8.11 -4.78 5.43
CA LEU A 125 8.50 -3.57 4.70
C LEU A 125 9.49 -3.90 3.58
N ASN A 126 10.47 -4.77 3.85
CA ASN A 126 11.42 -5.23 2.84
C ASN A 126 10.74 -6.01 1.70
N GLN A 127 9.74 -6.83 2.00
CA GLN A 127 8.97 -7.54 0.96
C GLN A 127 8.11 -6.57 0.12
N LEU A 128 7.51 -5.56 0.75
CA LEU A 128 6.76 -4.53 0.03
C LEU A 128 7.66 -3.72 -0.90
N HIS A 129 8.87 -3.36 -0.47
CA HIS A 129 9.83 -2.67 -1.33
C HIS A 129 10.24 -3.52 -2.54
N ARG A 130 10.49 -4.82 -2.37
CA ARG A 130 10.78 -5.71 -3.51
C ARG A 130 9.62 -5.80 -4.48
N THR A 131 8.39 -5.97 -3.96
CA THR A 131 7.18 -5.99 -4.79
C THR A 131 7.01 -4.67 -5.54
N LYS A 132 7.30 -3.55 -4.88
CA LYS A 132 7.29 -2.22 -5.51
C LYS A 132 8.29 -2.15 -6.67
N GLU A 133 9.53 -2.59 -6.48
CA GLU A 133 10.56 -2.59 -7.52
C GLU A 133 10.15 -3.46 -8.73
N GLU A 134 9.54 -4.62 -8.49
CA GLU A 134 8.98 -5.46 -9.55
C GLU A 134 7.87 -4.76 -10.32
N LEU A 135 6.98 -4.04 -9.63
CA LEU A 135 5.95 -3.25 -10.27
C LEU A 135 6.51 -2.05 -11.03
N ASP A 136 7.52 -1.36 -10.50
CA ASP A 136 8.19 -0.24 -11.17
C ASP A 136 8.79 -0.69 -12.50
N MET A 137 9.43 -1.87 -12.53
CA MET A 137 9.92 -2.47 -13.77
C MET A 137 8.78 -2.76 -14.77
N ARG A 138 7.66 -3.33 -14.31
CA ARG A 138 6.52 -3.60 -15.19
C ARG A 138 5.89 -2.32 -15.71
N ILE A 139 5.68 -1.34 -14.84
CA ILE A 139 5.12 -0.01 -15.16
C ILE A 139 5.99 0.70 -16.20
N SER A 140 7.32 0.64 -16.07
CA SER A 140 8.23 1.25 -17.04
C SER A 140 8.12 0.67 -18.46
N SER A 141 7.62 -0.58 -18.58
CA SER A 141 7.39 -1.23 -19.87
C SER A 141 6.01 -0.93 -20.48
N LEU A 142 5.10 -0.31 -19.71
CA LEU A 142 3.75 0.00 -20.17
C LEU A 142 3.75 1.30 -20.99
N GLU A 143 3.39 1.18 -22.26
CA GLU A 143 3.26 2.32 -23.17
C GLU A 143 1.80 2.48 -23.61
N GLY A 144 1.18 3.59 -23.24
CA GLY A 144 -0.17 3.88 -23.67
C GLY A 144 -0.68 5.22 -23.15
N ILE A 145 -1.51 5.89 -23.95
CA ILE A 145 -2.11 7.15 -23.50
C ILE A 145 -3.10 6.94 -22.34
N HIS A 146 -3.83 5.83 -22.35
CA HIS A 146 -4.76 5.46 -21.27
C HIS A 146 -4.01 5.26 -19.95
N PHE A 147 -2.89 4.52 -20.00
CA PHE A 147 -2.01 4.32 -18.86
C PHE A 147 -1.46 5.64 -18.31
N LYS A 148 -0.91 6.51 -19.17
CA LYS A 148 -0.37 7.82 -18.76
C LYS A 148 -1.41 8.69 -18.06
N VAL A 149 -2.64 8.74 -18.62
CA VAL A 149 -3.75 9.49 -18.03
C VAL A 149 -4.16 8.89 -16.67
N ALA A 150 -4.25 7.56 -16.58
CA ALA A 150 -4.59 6.88 -15.33
C ALA A 150 -3.51 7.11 -14.25
N TRP A 151 -2.23 7.04 -14.61
CA TRP A 151 -1.10 7.28 -13.71
C TRP A 151 -1.13 8.68 -13.12
N MET A 152 -1.17 9.72 -13.97
CA MET A 152 -1.20 11.12 -13.53
C MET A 152 -2.43 11.43 -12.67
N LYS A 153 -3.57 10.76 -12.95
CA LYS A 153 -4.79 10.95 -12.17
C LYS A 153 -4.74 10.23 -10.81
N ILE A 154 -4.34 8.96 -10.78
CA ILE A 154 -4.47 8.09 -9.58
C ILE A 154 -3.28 8.27 -8.62
N ILE A 155 -2.08 8.41 -9.17
CA ILE A 155 -0.82 8.49 -8.41
C ILE A 155 -0.47 9.96 -8.12
N GLU A 156 -0.44 10.81 -9.15
CA GLU A 156 -0.03 12.21 -9.01
C GLU A 156 -1.18 13.13 -8.56
N ASN A 157 -2.42 12.64 -8.59
CA ASN A 157 -3.65 13.41 -8.28
C ASN A 157 -3.79 14.71 -9.09
N LYS A 158 -3.28 14.73 -10.34
CA LYS A 158 -3.41 15.90 -11.22
C LYS A 158 -4.84 16.08 -11.73
N SER A 159 -5.22 17.34 -12.00
CA SER A 159 -6.51 17.65 -12.62
C SER A 159 -6.53 17.25 -14.10
N LEU A 160 -7.71 16.98 -14.66
CA LEU A 160 -7.84 16.63 -16.09
C LEU A 160 -7.34 17.75 -17.02
N GLN A 161 -7.39 19.01 -16.57
CA GLN A 161 -6.84 20.15 -17.30
C GLN A 161 -5.32 20.09 -17.34
N GLN A 162 -4.67 19.89 -16.18
CA GLN A 162 -3.21 19.76 -16.10
C GLN A 162 -2.70 18.59 -16.95
N ILE A 163 -3.40 17.45 -16.92
CA ILE A 163 -3.07 16.28 -17.73
C ILE A 163 -3.19 16.59 -19.24
N ALA A 164 -4.23 17.34 -19.63
CA ALA A 164 -4.43 17.74 -21.02
C ALA A 164 -3.30 18.66 -21.51
N ASP A 165 -2.91 19.65 -20.69
CA ASP A 165 -1.84 20.59 -21.00
C ASP A 165 -0.47 19.89 -21.10
N GLU A 166 -0.19 18.94 -20.19
CA GLU A 166 1.08 18.22 -20.14
C GLU A 166 1.25 17.20 -21.27
N LEU A 167 0.16 16.53 -21.65
CA LEU A 167 0.18 15.58 -22.77
C LEU A 167 -0.07 16.24 -24.13
N GLY A 168 -0.48 17.51 -24.17
CA GLY A 168 -0.80 18.26 -25.38
C GLY A 168 -2.09 17.81 -26.09
N TYR A 169 -3.06 17.27 -25.35
CA TYR A 169 -4.36 16.85 -25.89
C TYR A 169 -5.47 17.80 -25.49
N SER A 170 -6.61 17.74 -26.19
CA SER A 170 -7.79 18.50 -25.79
C SER A 170 -8.38 17.96 -24.49
N LEU A 171 -8.92 18.86 -23.66
CA LEU A 171 -9.58 18.51 -22.41
C LEU A 171 -10.71 17.48 -22.62
N ASP A 172 -11.49 17.64 -23.70
CA ASP A 172 -12.61 16.73 -24.01
C ASP A 172 -12.13 15.31 -24.36
N TRP A 173 -10.97 15.19 -25.02
CA TRP A 173 -10.37 13.89 -25.29
C TRP A 173 -9.94 13.19 -23.99
N ILE A 174 -9.27 13.91 -23.09
CA ILE A 174 -8.84 13.40 -21.78
C ILE A 174 -10.03 13.04 -20.90
N LYS A 175 -11.10 13.84 -20.91
CA LYS A 175 -12.37 13.51 -20.23
C LYS A 175 -12.94 12.19 -20.73
N ARG A 176 -12.95 11.96 -22.04
CA ARG A 176 -13.47 10.71 -22.62
C ARG A 176 -12.64 9.51 -22.17
N ILE A 177 -11.31 9.62 -22.22
CA ILE A 177 -10.39 8.57 -21.72
C ILE A 177 -10.63 8.31 -20.23
N SER A 178 -10.71 9.37 -19.41
CA SER A 178 -10.98 9.24 -17.98
C SER A 178 -12.33 8.58 -17.71
N ALA A 179 -13.36 8.87 -18.51
CA ALA A 179 -14.67 8.22 -18.38
C ALA A 179 -14.59 6.74 -18.77
N GLU A 180 -13.86 6.38 -19.81
CA GLU A 180 -13.63 4.99 -20.21
C GLU A 180 -12.90 4.18 -19.12
N ILE A 181 -11.98 4.81 -18.40
CA ILE A 181 -11.27 4.22 -17.26
C ILE A 181 -12.20 4.07 -16.04
N SER A 182 -13.04 5.08 -15.75
CA SER A 182 -13.86 5.12 -14.54
C SER A 182 -15.15 4.30 -14.63
N ASN A 183 -15.65 4.04 -15.83
CA ASN A 183 -16.95 3.42 -16.06
C ASN A 183 -16.84 1.91 -16.36
N ARG A 184 -15.71 1.29 -16.02
CA ARG A 184 -15.40 -0.13 -16.23
C ARG A 184 -15.00 -0.79 -14.92
#